data_AF-A0A914QSH7-F1
#
_entry.id   AF-A0A914QSH7-F1
#
_cell.length_a   1.000
_cell.length_b   1.000
_cell.length_c   1.000
_cell.angle_alpha   90.00
_cell.angle_beta   90.00
_cell.angle_gamma   90.00
#
_symmetry.space_group_name_H-M   'P 1'
#
loop_
_entity.id
_entity.type
_entity.pdbx_description
1 polymer ?
#
loop_
_entity_poly.entity_id
_entity_poly.type
_entity_poly.pdbx_seq_one_letter_code
_entity_poly.pdbx_strand_id
1 'polypeptide(L)'
;MFYFLLFILFVYFPVGLNAQNCSSNQINAVKTCYLTYLKGYGFDVIPTYNYYDNAEDKYRVRGWSGEVYICNAGTKLIQCIGSNNDGCVNVETMTKISGLTDDSPIQYVIDYRSMKYKCFGQGFTGNKKVM
;
A
#
# COMPACT_ATOMS: atom_id res chain seq x y z
N MET A 1 30.81 -4.35 -34.17
CA MET A 1 30.04 -3.16 -34.56
C MET A 1 28.57 -3.46 -34.25
N PHE A 2 28.06 -2.84 -33.17
CA PHE A 2 26.66 -2.45 -32.89
C PHE A 2 25.57 -3.25 -33.61
N TYR A 3 24.69 -4.02 -32.97
CA TYR A 3 23.67 -3.61 -31.99
C TYR A 3 23.14 -4.87 -31.26
N PHE A 4 23.47 -5.07 -29.99
CA PHE A 4 22.84 -6.13 -29.16
C PHE A 4 22.53 -5.62 -27.74
N LEU A 5 22.16 -4.34 -27.63
CA LEU A 5 22.10 -3.62 -26.36
C LEU A 5 20.79 -2.85 -26.14
N LEU A 6 19.66 -3.27 -26.73
CA LEU A 6 18.45 -2.43 -26.74
C LEU A 6 17.14 -3.20 -26.57
N PHE A 7 17.10 -4.21 -25.71
CA PHE A 7 15.83 -4.82 -25.28
C PHE A 7 15.75 -5.11 -23.78
N ILE A 8 16.47 -4.33 -22.97
CA ILE A 8 16.10 -4.16 -21.57
C ILE A 8 15.17 -2.95 -21.50
N LEU A 9 13.95 -3.13 -22.01
CA LEU A 9 12.79 -2.37 -21.56
C LEU A 9 12.51 -2.83 -20.13
N PHE A 10 13.36 -2.40 -19.19
CA PHE A 10 12.90 -2.16 -17.84
C PHE A 10 11.73 -1.21 -18.03
N VAL A 11 10.52 -1.75 -17.89
CA VAL A 11 9.36 -0.98 -17.50
C VAL A 11 9.76 -0.37 -16.16
N TYR A 12 10.43 0.77 -16.25
CA TYR A 12 10.66 1.71 -15.18
C TYR A 12 9.27 2.20 -14.83
N PHE A 13 8.51 1.37 -14.10
CA PHE A 13 7.57 1.94 -13.16
C PHE A 13 8.43 2.87 -12.31
N PRO A 14 8.13 4.18 -12.26
CA PRO A 14 8.68 5.01 -11.21
C PRO A 14 8.00 4.54 -9.93
N VAL A 15 8.42 3.40 -9.38
CA VAL A 15 8.54 3.32 -7.93
C VAL A 15 9.49 4.45 -7.61
N GLY A 16 8.92 5.60 -7.23
CA GLY A 16 9.64 6.80 -6.89
C GLY A 16 10.63 6.46 -5.78
N LEU A 17 11.84 6.07 -6.19
CA LEU A 17 13.03 5.93 -5.37
C LEU A 17 13.66 7.30 -5.10
N ASN A 18 12.94 8.39 -5.43
CA ASN A 18 13.16 9.65 -4.75
C ASN A 18 12.72 9.43 -3.31
N ALA A 19 13.68 9.22 -2.42
CA ALA A 19 13.49 9.40 -1.00
C ALA A 19 13.01 10.85 -0.79
N GLN A 20 11.70 11.06 -0.91
CA GLN A 20 11.10 12.32 -0.59
C GLN A 20 11.30 12.49 0.91
N ASN A 21 12.13 13.46 1.29
CA ASN A 21 12.35 13.81 2.68
C ASN A 21 11.02 14.30 3.27
N CYS A 22 10.31 13.39 3.92
CA CYS A 22 9.06 13.67 4.58
C CYS A 22 9.32 14.26 5.95
N SER A 23 8.61 15.35 6.27
CA SER A 23 8.66 15.94 7.60
C SER A 23 8.12 14.97 8.66
N SER A 24 8.51 15.17 9.92
CA SER A 24 8.00 14.36 11.04
C SER A 24 6.47 14.36 11.12
N ASN A 25 5.82 15.47 10.75
CA ASN A 25 4.37 15.58 10.71
C ASN A 25 3.76 14.65 9.64
N GLN A 26 4.35 14.60 8.45
CA GLN A 26 3.88 13.72 7.38
C GLN A 26 4.11 12.24 7.73
N ILE A 27 5.26 11.92 8.32
CA ILE A 27 5.57 10.56 8.81
C ILE A 27 4.53 10.13 9.87
N ASN A 28 4.22 11.00 10.83
CA ASN A 28 3.21 10.73 11.86
C ASN A 28 1.79 10.60 11.29
N ALA A 29 1.46 11.37 10.24
CA ALA A 29 0.19 11.23 9.55
C ALA A 29 0.08 9.86 8.87
N VAL A 30 1.10 9.43 8.11
CA VAL A 30 1.15 8.10 7.49
C VAL A 30 1.03 7.00 8.56
N LYS A 31 1.78 7.11 9.67
CA LYS A 31 1.70 6.17 10.79
C LYS A 31 0.28 6.04 11.34
N THR A 32 -0.37 7.16 11.61
CA THR A 32 -1.72 7.19 12.18
C THR A 32 -2.74 6.55 11.24
N CYS A 33 -2.63 6.83 9.94
CA CYS A 33 -3.51 6.23 8.94
C CYS A 33 -3.31 4.72 8.81
N TYR A 34 -2.06 4.24 8.78
CA TYR A 34 -1.78 2.81 8.74
C TYR A 34 -2.24 2.09 10.00
N LEU A 35 -2.03 2.64 11.18
CA LEU A 35 -2.53 2.04 12.43
C LEU A 35 -4.06 1.98 12.45
N THR A 36 -4.73 3.02 11.97
CA THR A 36 -6.20 3.04 11.86
C THR A 36 -6.69 1.98 10.89
N TYR A 37 -6.03 1.83 9.74
CA TYR A 37 -6.31 0.79 8.74
C TYR A 37 -6.12 -0.62 9.32
N LEU A 38 -4.98 -0.88 9.94
CA LEU A 38 -4.60 -2.17 10.50
C LEU A 38 -5.43 -2.57 11.71
N LYS A 39 -5.99 -1.60 12.45
CA LYS A 39 -6.96 -1.87 13.51
C LYS A 39 -8.22 -2.57 12.98
N GLY A 40 -8.60 -2.32 11.73
CA GLY A 40 -9.68 -3.06 11.04
C GLY A 40 -9.38 -4.55 10.83
N TYR A 41 -8.11 -4.95 10.96
CA TYR A 41 -7.65 -6.34 10.91
C TYR A 41 -7.21 -6.86 12.29
N GLY A 42 -7.41 -6.07 13.35
CA GLY A 42 -7.11 -6.45 14.74
C GLY A 42 -5.68 -6.18 15.20
N PHE A 43 -4.94 -5.27 14.55
CA PHE A 43 -3.60 -4.91 14.97
C PHE A 43 -3.53 -3.49 15.57
N ASP A 44 -2.89 -3.35 16.73
CA ASP A 44 -2.61 -2.05 17.38
C ASP A 44 -1.20 -1.50 17.06
N VAL A 45 -0.38 -2.31 16.38
CA VAL A 45 0.95 -1.95 15.87
C VAL A 45 1.05 -2.39 14.41
N ILE A 46 2.05 -1.91 13.67
CA ILE A 46 2.30 -2.39 12.31
C ILE A 46 3.00 -3.74 12.39
N PRO A 47 2.35 -4.87 12.07
CA PRO A 47 2.97 -6.19 12.18
C PRO A 47 3.88 -6.45 10.98
N THR A 48 4.64 -7.55 11.00
CA THR A 48 5.30 -8.01 9.77
C THR A 48 4.24 -8.36 8.73
N TYR A 49 4.60 -8.20 7.45
CA TYR A 49 3.63 -8.27 6.37
C TYR A 49 2.91 -9.64 6.32
N ASN A 50 3.61 -10.73 6.62
CA ASN A 50 3.01 -12.07 6.67
C ASN A 50 1.86 -12.19 7.69
N TYR A 51 1.95 -11.52 8.85
CA TYR A 51 0.85 -11.54 9.81
C TYR A 51 -0.36 -10.75 9.30
N TYR A 52 -0.10 -9.60 8.67
CA TYR A 52 -1.14 -8.81 8.03
C TYR A 52 -1.80 -9.58 6.88
N ASP A 53 -1.04 -10.14 5.95
CA ASP A 53 -1.56 -10.86 4.78
C ASP A 53 -2.41 -12.07 5.22
N ASN A 54 -1.98 -12.82 6.24
CA ASN A 54 -2.80 -13.89 6.83
C ASN A 54 -4.11 -13.40 7.46
N ALA A 55 -4.15 -12.18 8.00
CA ALA A 55 -5.36 -11.59 8.56
C ALA A 55 -6.30 -11.07 7.45
N GLU A 56 -5.73 -10.47 6.39
CA GLU A 56 -6.47 -10.02 5.22
C GLU A 56 -7.05 -11.21 4.42
N ASP A 57 -6.32 -12.32 4.32
CA ASP A 57 -6.74 -13.51 3.56
C ASP A 57 -8.06 -14.12 4.08
N LYS A 58 -8.34 -13.97 5.38
CA LYS A 58 -9.64 -14.33 6.00
C LYS A 58 -10.83 -13.57 5.40
N TYR A 59 -10.58 -12.42 4.77
CA TYR A 59 -11.56 -11.68 4.00
C TYR A 59 -11.55 -12.13 2.55
N ARG A 60 -10.38 -12.30 1.91
CA ARG A 60 -10.26 -12.75 0.50
C ARG A 60 -11.04 -14.06 0.24
N VAL A 61 -10.99 -15.03 1.16
CA VAL A 61 -11.73 -16.30 1.05
C VAL A 61 -13.26 -16.15 1.05
N ARG A 62 -13.79 -14.98 1.44
CA ARG A 62 -15.24 -14.67 1.41
C ARG A 62 -15.73 -14.18 0.04
N GLY A 63 -14.87 -14.24 -0.98
CA GLY A 63 -15.17 -13.82 -2.34
C GLY A 63 -15.54 -12.34 -2.41
N TRP A 64 -16.58 -12.01 -3.17
CA TRP A 64 -16.97 -10.62 -3.44
C TRP A 64 -17.18 -9.78 -2.17
N SER A 65 -17.84 -10.34 -1.16
CA SER A 65 -18.10 -9.61 0.10
C SER A 65 -16.81 -9.24 0.84
N GLY A 66 -15.79 -10.10 0.75
CA GLY A 66 -14.47 -9.85 1.29
C GLY A 66 -13.71 -8.80 0.51
N GLU A 67 -13.75 -8.87 -0.82
CA GLU A 67 -13.13 -7.89 -1.70
C GLU A 67 -13.71 -6.48 -1.46
N VAL A 68 -15.03 -6.38 -1.27
CA VAL A 68 -15.70 -5.11 -0.88
C VAL A 68 -15.16 -4.58 0.44
N TYR A 69 -14.95 -5.45 1.43
CA TYR A 69 -14.38 -5.03 2.70
C TYR A 69 -12.94 -4.50 2.54
N ILE A 70 -12.09 -5.28 1.87
CA ILE A 70 -10.68 -4.94 1.63
C ILE A 70 -10.58 -3.62 0.88
N CYS A 71 -11.34 -3.46 -0.22
CA CYS A 71 -11.32 -2.22 -0.98
C CYS A 71 -11.91 -1.02 -0.20
N ASN A 72 -12.94 -1.21 0.63
CA ASN A 72 -13.44 -0.14 1.47
C ASN A 72 -12.41 0.28 2.53
N ALA A 73 -11.70 -0.67 3.13
CA ALA A 73 -10.63 -0.38 4.09
C ALA A 73 -9.45 0.33 3.40
N GLY A 74 -9.02 -0.15 2.23
CA GLY A 74 -7.96 0.46 1.42
C GLY A 74 -8.31 1.89 0.97
N THR A 75 -9.53 2.13 0.50
CA THR A 75 -10.01 3.48 0.15
C THR A 75 -9.95 4.42 1.35
N LYS A 76 -10.36 3.97 2.55
CA LYS A 76 -10.24 4.78 3.78
C LYS A 76 -8.78 5.09 4.13
N LEU A 77 -7.88 4.13 3.97
CA LEU A 77 -6.44 4.34 4.16
C LEU A 77 -5.91 5.43 3.21
N ILE A 78 -6.22 5.32 1.91
CA ILE A 78 -5.78 6.27 0.89
C ILE A 78 -6.34 7.67 1.14
N GLN A 79 -7.62 7.77 1.51
CA GLN A 79 -8.25 9.04 1.88
C GLN A 79 -7.61 9.67 3.12
N CYS A 80 -7.30 8.85 4.15
CA CYS A 80 -6.63 9.32 5.35
C CYS A 80 -5.24 9.88 5.04
N ILE A 81 -4.46 9.17 4.21
CA ILE A 81 -3.13 9.61 3.80
C ILE A 81 -3.23 10.92 3.00
N GLY A 82 -4.14 10.98 2.03
CA GLY A 82 -4.37 12.17 1.22
C GLY A 82 -3.21 12.52 0.29
N SER A 83 -3.46 13.43 -0.66
CA SER A 83 -2.48 13.82 -1.69
C SER A 83 -1.19 14.39 -1.10
N ASN A 84 -1.29 15.09 0.03
CA ASN A 84 -0.16 15.78 0.67
C ASN A 84 0.84 14.83 1.35
N ASN A 85 0.42 13.60 1.69
CA ASN A 85 1.28 12.58 2.30
C ASN A 85 1.49 11.36 1.41
N ASP A 86 0.88 11.30 0.22
CA ASP A 86 0.97 10.14 -0.67
C ASP A 86 2.41 9.81 -1.09
N GLY A 87 3.24 10.84 -1.34
CA GLY A 87 4.67 10.67 -1.63
C GLY A 87 5.49 10.12 -0.45
N CYS A 88 4.94 10.21 0.77
CA CYS A 88 5.54 9.68 1.99
C CYS A 88 5.23 8.21 2.24
N VAL A 89 4.38 7.57 1.44
CA VAL A 89 4.23 6.10 1.49
C VAL A 89 5.34 5.48 0.65
N ASN A 90 6.51 5.34 1.28
CA ASN A 90 7.74 4.80 0.72
C ASN A 90 8.45 3.91 1.75
N VAL A 91 9.44 3.14 1.30
CA VAL A 91 10.11 2.11 2.12
C VAL A 91 10.72 2.72 3.36
N GLU A 92 11.42 3.86 3.24
CA GLU A 92 12.05 4.55 4.36
C GLU A 92 11.04 4.94 5.45
N THR A 93 9.92 5.55 5.05
CA THR A 93 8.86 5.95 5.99
C THR A 93 8.24 4.72 6.64
N MET A 94 7.93 3.68 5.85
CA MET A 94 7.37 2.43 6.36
C MET A 94 8.30 1.74 7.35
N THR A 95 9.61 1.70 7.09
CA THR A 95 10.63 1.21 8.03
C THR A 95 10.62 2.04 9.31
N LYS A 96 10.61 3.37 9.23
CA LYS A 96 10.57 4.25 10.42
C LYS A 96 9.34 4.05 11.29
N ILE A 97 8.16 3.92 10.68
CA ILE A 97 6.89 3.86 11.44
C ILE A 97 6.61 2.46 12.01
N SER A 98 7.12 1.41 11.36
CA SER A 98 6.93 0.01 11.78
C SER A 98 8.06 -0.49 12.69
N GLY A 99 9.28 0.04 12.54
CA GLY A 99 10.48 -0.49 13.18
C GLY A 99 10.98 -1.80 12.56
N LEU A 100 10.41 -2.22 11.42
CA LEU A 100 10.77 -3.47 10.74
C LEU A 100 11.93 -3.26 9.77
N THR A 101 12.86 -4.20 9.76
CA THR A 101 14.06 -4.18 8.92
C THR A 101 14.08 -5.30 7.88
N ASP A 102 13.02 -6.11 7.81
CA ASP A 102 12.83 -7.15 6.79
C ASP A 102 12.16 -6.56 5.53
N ASP A 103 11.65 -7.41 4.65
CA ASP A 103 10.97 -6.98 3.42
C ASP A 103 9.54 -6.44 3.65
N SER A 104 9.01 -6.48 4.88
CA SER A 104 7.65 -6.02 5.18
C SER A 104 7.38 -4.57 4.77
N PRO A 105 8.27 -3.59 5.01
CA PRO A 105 8.06 -2.21 4.57
C PRO A 105 7.88 -2.10 3.06
N ILE A 106 8.61 -2.91 2.27
CA ILE A 106 8.48 -2.95 0.81
C ILE A 106 7.10 -3.47 0.42
N GLN A 107 6.66 -4.56 1.05
CA GLN A 107 5.36 -5.17 0.77
C GLN A 107 4.20 -4.22 1.10
N TYR A 108 4.25 -3.51 2.24
CA TYR A 108 3.23 -2.51 2.57
C TYR A 108 3.15 -1.37 1.56
N VAL A 109 4.29 -0.94 1.00
CA VAL A 109 4.31 0.09 -0.06
C VAL A 109 3.67 -0.46 -1.33
N ILE A 110 4.05 -1.67 -1.75
CA ILE A 110 3.48 -2.32 -2.94
C ILE A 110 1.97 -2.50 -2.80
N ASP A 111 1.52 -2.98 -1.64
CA ASP A 111 0.10 -3.20 -1.36
C ASP A 111 -0.69 -1.89 -1.39
N TYR A 112 -0.18 -0.82 -0.75
CA TYR A 112 -0.80 0.51 -0.82
C TYR A 112 -0.96 1.01 -2.26
N ARG A 113 0.11 0.92 -3.08
CA ARG A 113 0.05 1.35 -4.49
C ARG A 113 -0.91 0.48 -5.30
N SER A 114 -0.94 -0.82 -5.03
CA SER A 114 -1.85 -1.78 -5.66
C SER A 114 -3.31 -1.49 -5.31
N MET A 115 -3.63 -1.28 -4.03
CA MET A 115 -4.96 -0.88 -3.58
C MET A 115 -5.39 0.45 -4.17
N LYS A 116 -4.49 1.43 -4.28
CA LYS A 116 -4.79 2.72 -4.90
C LYS A 116 -5.21 2.59 -6.36
N TYR A 117 -4.57 1.70 -7.11
CA TYR A 117 -4.96 1.40 -8.48
C TYR A 117 -6.26 0.59 -8.55
N LYS A 118 -6.35 -0.50 -7.79
CA LYS A 118 -7.46 -1.47 -7.84
C LYS A 118 -8.76 -0.94 -7.24
N CYS A 119 -8.69 -0.34 -6.05
CA CYS A 119 -9.84 -0.02 -5.21
C CYS A 119 -10.26 1.45 -5.23
N PHE A 120 -9.32 2.38 -5.39
CA PHE A 120 -9.59 3.83 -5.40
C PHE A 120 -9.68 4.43 -6.82
N GLY A 121 -9.03 3.78 -7.79
CA GLY A 121 -9.15 4.11 -9.22
C GLY A 121 -10.42 3.54 -9.88
N GLN A 122 -10.40 3.40 -11.20
CA GLN A 122 -11.55 2.91 -11.99
C GLN A 122 -11.94 1.43 -11.72
N GLY A 123 -11.14 0.68 -10.95
CA GLY A 123 -11.28 -0.78 -10.81
C GLY A 123 -12.38 -1.27 -9.86
N PHE A 124 -12.79 -0.46 -8.87
CA PHE A 124 -13.76 -0.90 -7.86
C PHE A 124 -14.86 0.13 -7.64
N THR A 125 -15.87 0.11 -8.50
CA THR A 125 -17.16 0.70 -8.12
C THR A 125 -17.87 -0.38 -7.31
N GLY A 126 -18.24 -0.09 -6.06
CA GLY A 126 -18.90 -1.04 -5.13
C GLY A 126 -20.22 -1.65 -5.62
N ASN A 127 -20.55 -1.50 -6.91
CA ASN A 127 -21.71 -2.04 -7.59
C ASN A 127 -21.41 -2.84 -8.88
N LYS A 128 -20.16 -3.01 -9.35
CA LYS A 128 -19.85 -3.95 -10.46
C LYS A 128 -18.35 -4.09 -10.67
N LYS A 129 -17.92 -5.35 -10.82
CA LYS A 129 -16.67 -5.73 -11.49
C LYS A 129 -16.78 -5.20 -12.92
N VAL A 130 -15.99 -4.19 -13.30
CA VAL A 130 -15.87 -3.79 -14.70
C VAL A 130 -15.02 -4.89 -15.36
N MET A 131 -15.71 -5.84 -15.99
CA MET A 131 -15.13 -6.82 -16.91
C MET A 131 -14.85 -6.14 -18.24
#